data_AF-A0A7W1JHM9-F1
#
_entry.id   AF-A0A7W1JHM9-F1
#
_cell.length_a   1.000
_cell.length_b   1.000
_cell.length_c   1.000
_cell.angle_alpha   90.00
_cell.angle_beta   90.00
_cell.angle_gamma   90.00
#
_symmetry.space_group_name_H-M   'P 1'
#
loop_
_entity.id
_entity.type
_entity.pdbx_description
1 polymer ?
#
loop_
_entity_poly.entity_id
_entity_poly.type
_entity_poly.pdbx_seq_one_letter_code
_entity_poly.pdbx_strand_id
1 'polypeptide(L)'
;YLQLPGGALPVSLSDSVRVLKERGLLEVAVGVGACLEGDIACVSAASALAWAAHEGFAAAVCSIGPGISGTGSFLGHGGLAAAEAANAATALGGRPILAVRASEADSRERHRGVSHHTRAVLALSLGDVVCAWPVGAPAPHWLASRDEVDASGWQEACAGLPLDHMGRGPGDDPVFFAAAYVAGRLARSWIGGGEAAPESKRAS
;
A
#
# COMPACT_ATOMS: atom_id res chain seq x y z
N TYR A 1 -8.80 -3.43 5.27
CA TYR A 1 -7.35 -3.72 5.13
C TYR A 1 -7.20 -5.11 4.55
N LEU A 2 -6.40 -5.29 3.49
CA LEU A 2 -6.15 -6.58 2.85
C LEU A 2 -4.69 -6.96 3.08
N GLN A 3 -4.44 -7.98 3.91
CA GLN A 3 -3.10 -8.48 4.15
C GLN A 3 -2.68 -9.43 3.03
N LEU A 4 -1.74 -8.98 2.21
CA LEU A 4 -1.21 -9.71 1.07
C LEU A 4 -0.22 -10.81 1.50
N PRO A 5 -0.10 -11.91 0.73
CA PRO A 5 0.63 -13.11 1.12
C PRO A 5 2.17 -12.97 1.10
N GLY A 6 2.72 -11.77 0.91
CA GLY A 6 4.17 -11.54 0.82
C GLY A 6 4.97 -11.96 2.06
N GLY A 7 4.33 -12.00 3.24
CA GLY A 7 4.89 -12.60 4.46
C GLY A 7 4.28 -13.96 4.81
N ALA A 8 3.12 -14.31 4.24
CA ALA A 8 2.36 -15.53 4.52
C ALA A 8 2.13 -15.82 6.03
N LEU A 9 2.01 -14.77 6.84
CA LEU A 9 1.75 -14.88 8.28
C LEU A 9 0.28 -14.57 8.64
N PRO A 10 -0.18 -15.01 9.84
CA PRO A 10 -1.47 -14.60 10.37
C PRO A 10 -1.62 -13.07 10.48
N VAL A 11 -2.82 -12.56 10.20
CA VAL A 11 -3.17 -11.13 10.32
C VAL A 11 -3.11 -10.66 11.77
N SER A 12 -3.43 -11.55 12.71
CA SER A 12 -3.40 -11.33 14.15
C SER A 12 -2.01 -10.95 14.71
N LEU A 13 -0.93 -11.27 13.99
CA LEU A 13 0.44 -10.90 14.39
C LEU A 13 0.76 -9.41 14.13
N SER A 14 -0.10 -8.67 13.45
CA SER A 14 0.11 -7.24 13.20
C SER A 14 -0.36 -6.38 14.36
N ASP A 15 0.58 -5.81 15.11
CA ASP A 15 0.29 -4.83 16.16
C ASP A 15 -0.44 -3.60 15.61
N SER A 16 -0.08 -3.12 14.42
CA SER A 16 -0.78 -1.99 13.79
C SER A 16 -2.24 -2.32 13.49
N VAL A 17 -2.54 -3.49 12.92
CA VAL A 17 -3.93 -3.90 12.66
C VAL A 17 -4.71 -3.97 13.97
N ARG A 18 -4.15 -4.62 15.00
CA ARG A 18 -4.78 -4.73 16.32
C ARG A 18 -5.10 -3.35 16.92
N VAL A 19 -4.12 -2.45 16.98
CA VAL A 19 -4.28 -1.10 17.52
C VAL A 19 -5.29 -0.27 16.72
N LEU A 20 -5.28 -0.36 15.39
CA LEU A 20 -6.24 0.36 14.55
C LEU A 20 -7.68 -0.15 14.73
N LYS A 21 -7.85 -1.46 14.91
CA LYS A 21 -9.17 -2.07 15.22
C LYS A 21 -9.67 -1.68 16.61
N GLU A 22 -8.82 -1.78 17.63
CA GLU A 22 -9.16 -1.35 19.01
C GLU A 22 -9.63 0.10 19.07
N ARG A 23 -9.13 0.95 18.17
CA ARG A 23 -9.47 2.39 18.09
C ARG A 23 -10.60 2.71 17.10
N GLY A 24 -11.21 1.71 16.46
CA GLY A 24 -12.26 1.92 15.46
C GLY A 24 -11.81 2.64 14.19
N LEU A 25 -10.50 2.68 13.92
CA LEU A 25 -9.92 3.26 12.70
C LEU A 25 -9.84 2.26 11.55
N LEU A 26 -9.97 0.96 11.85
CA LEU A 26 -10.03 -0.12 10.89
C LEU A 26 -11.21 -1.02 11.22
N GLU A 27 -12.15 -1.13 10.29
CA GLU A 27 -13.37 -1.93 10.48
C GLU A 27 -13.11 -3.42 10.21
N VAL A 28 -12.54 -3.76 9.04
CA VAL A 28 -12.30 -5.14 8.61
C VAL A 28 -10.85 -5.37 8.15
N ALA A 29 -10.25 -6.45 8.63
CA ALA A 29 -8.97 -6.97 8.17
C ALA A 29 -9.15 -8.33 7.48
N VAL A 30 -8.73 -8.42 6.22
CA VAL A 30 -8.87 -9.61 5.37
C VAL A 30 -7.52 -10.31 5.25
N GLY A 31 -7.50 -11.62 5.50
CA GLY A 31 -6.35 -12.48 5.19
C GLY A 31 -6.44 -12.92 3.72
N VAL A 32 -5.42 -12.59 2.92
CA VAL A 32 -5.39 -12.92 1.49
C VAL A 32 -4.41 -14.06 1.22
N GLY A 33 -4.85 -15.05 0.45
CA GLY A 33 -4.05 -16.21 0.05
C GLY A 33 -3.61 -17.02 1.26
N ALA A 34 -2.30 -17.09 1.50
CA ALA A 34 -1.71 -17.84 2.61
C ALA A 34 -1.78 -17.11 3.97
N CYS A 35 -2.36 -15.92 4.05
CA CYS A 35 -2.56 -15.22 5.32
C CYS A 35 -3.81 -15.72 6.05
N LEU A 36 -3.64 -16.13 7.30
CA LEU A 36 -4.69 -16.67 8.17
C LEU A 36 -5.19 -15.62 9.18
N GLU A 37 -6.25 -15.93 9.91
CA GLU A 37 -6.74 -15.14 11.06
C GLU A 37 -7.14 -13.68 10.73
N GLY A 38 -7.55 -13.42 9.48
CA GLY A 38 -8.34 -12.24 9.16
C GLY A 38 -9.80 -12.42 9.58
N ASP A 39 -10.53 -11.31 9.74
CA ASP A 39 -11.99 -11.32 9.94
C ASP A 39 -12.70 -12.04 8.80
N ILE A 40 -12.14 -11.91 7.59
CA ILE A 40 -12.55 -12.57 6.36
C ILE A 40 -11.31 -13.22 5.73
N ALA A 41 -11.48 -14.40 5.15
CA ALA A 41 -10.46 -15.09 4.37
C ALA A 41 -10.79 -15.00 2.88
N CYS A 42 -9.82 -14.62 2.06
CA CYS A 42 -9.95 -14.52 0.62
C CYS A 42 -8.83 -15.27 -0.08
N VAL A 43 -9.16 -16.07 -1.09
CA VAL A 43 -8.19 -16.94 -1.77
C VAL A 43 -7.17 -16.16 -2.61
N SER A 44 -7.50 -14.94 -3.06
CA SER A 44 -6.62 -14.11 -3.86
C SER A 44 -6.86 -12.61 -3.65
N ALA A 45 -5.93 -11.76 -4.10
CA ALA A 45 -6.12 -10.31 -4.08
C ALA A 45 -7.36 -9.90 -4.90
N ALA A 46 -7.62 -10.58 -6.02
CA ALA A 46 -8.82 -10.33 -6.83
C ALA A 46 -10.11 -10.64 -6.06
N SER A 47 -10.20 -11.79 -5.36
CA SER A 47 -11.39 -12.11 -4.58
C SER A 47 -11.58 -11.16 -3.40
N ALA A 48 -10.48 -10.73 -2.77
CA ALA A 48 -10.51 -9.77 -1.67
C ALA A 48 -10.97 -8.37 -2.10
N LEU A 49 -10.49 -7.89 -3.25
CA LEU A 49 -10.92 -6.60 -3.82
C LEU A 49 -12.38 -6.65 -4.29
N ALA A 50 -12.79 -7.75 -4.94
CA ALA A 50 -14.18 -7.94 -5.35
C ALA A 50 -15.13 -7.99 -4.14
N TRP A 51 -14.73 -8.69 -3.07
CA TRP A 51 -15.47 -8.69 -1.81
C TRP A 51 -15.56 -7.29 -1.21
N ALA A 52 -14.44 -6.56 -1.13
CA ALA A 52 -14.45 -5.21 -0.57
C ALA A 52 -15.37 -4.25 -1.36
N ALA A 53 -15.39 -4.37 -2.70
CA ALA A 53 -16.31 -3.62 -3.54
C ALA A 53 -17.78 -4.02 -3.33
N HIS A 54 -18.06 -5.32 -3.16
CA HIS A 54 -19.40 -5.83 -2.86
C HIS A 54 -19.95 -5.29 -1.54
N GLU A 55 -19.12 -5.21 -0.50
CA GLU A 55 -19.49 -4.64 0.81
C GLU A 55 -19.58 -3.10 0.80
N GLY A 56 -19.28 -2.45 -0.34
CA GLY A 56 -19.42 -1.01 -0.48
C GLY A 56 -18.26 -0.19 0.11
N PHE A 57 -17.09 -0.80 0.36
CA PHE A 57 -15.91 -0.03 0.76
C PHE A 57 -15.43 0.87 -0.38
N ALA A 58 -15.29 2.17 -0.09
CA ALA A 58 -14.83 3.16 -1.06
C ALA A 58 -13.33 3.01 -1.43
N ALA A 59 -12.55 2.36 -0.57
CA ALA A 59 -11.15 2.03 -0.83
C ALA A 59 -10.70 0.82 -0.01
N ALA A 60 -9.70 0.11 -0.54
CA ALA A 60 -9.02 -0.97 0.15
C ALA A 60 -7.53 -0.63 0.32
N VAL A 61 -7.02 -0.74 1.54
CA VAL A 61 -5.58 -0.66 1.82
C VAL A 61 -5.00 -2.06 1.71
N CYS A 62 -4.20 -2.28 0.67
CA CYS A 62 -3.46 -3.53 0.47
C CYS A 62 -2.03 -3.36 1.01
N SER A 63 -1.65 -4.19 1.97
CA SER A 63 -0.29 -4.18 2.53
C SER A 63 0.19 -5.59 2.77
N ILE A 64 1.50 -5.75 2.85
CA ILE A 64 2.09 -7.02 3.27
C ILE A 64 2.20 -6.98 4.78
N GLY A 65 1.80 -8.09 5.41
CA GLY A 65 1.92 -8.27 6.84
C GLY A 65 3.38 -8.39 7.31
N PRO A 66 3.60 -8.67 8.61
CA PRO A 66 4.94 -8.95 9.12
C PRO A 66 5.58 -10.15 8.43
N GLY A 67 6.90 -10.29 8.59
CA GLY A 67 7.64 -11.47 8.11
C GLY A 67 7.92 -11.47 6.60
N ILE A 68 8.07 -10.30 5.97
CA ILE A 68 8.44 -10.21 4.55
C ILE A 68 9.69 -11.05 4.29
N SER A 69 9.54 -12.06 3.44
CA SER A 69 10.64 -12.91 3.01
C SER A 69 11.44 -12.24 1.89
N GLY A 70 12.76 -12.48 1.86
CA GLY A 70 13.61 -11.94 0.81
C GLY A 70 14.90 -12.73 0.62
N THR A 71 15.28 -12.95 -0.64
CA THR A 71 16.54 -13.62 -1.03
C THR A 71 17.62 -12.62 -1.43
N GLY A 72 17.31 -11.31 -1.41
CA GLY A 72 18.22 -10.23 -1.79
C GLY A 72 18.31 -9.97 -3.30
N SER A 73 17.63 -10.76 -4.13
CA SER A 73 17.51 -10.49 -5.57
C SER A 73 16.40 -9.48 -5.88
N PHE A 74 16.45 -8.86 -7.06
CA PHE A 74 15.50 -7.82 -7.46
C PHE A 74 14.03 -8.26 -7.42
N LEU A 75 13.76 -9.53 -7.77
CA LEU A 75 12.42 -10.12 -7.74
C LEU A 75 12.19 -11.06 -6.56
N GLY A 76 13.21 -11.31 -5.74
CA GLY A 76 13.17 -12.30 -4.67
C GLY A 76 12.71 -11.70 -3.36
N HIS A 77 11.55 -11.04 -3.32
CA HIS A 77 11.00 -10.50 -2.09
C HIS A 77 9.46 -10.50 -2.04
N GLY A 78 8.90 -10.68 -0.84
CA GLY A 78 7.44 -10.65 -0.61
C GLY A 78 6.76 -9.34 -0.99
N GLY A 79 7.53 -8.24 -1.09
CA GLY A 79 7.11 -6.94 -1.62
C GLY A 79 6.34 -7.01 -2.94
N LEU A 80 6.60 -8.02 -3.78
CA LEU A 80 5.96 -8.16 -5.10
C LEU A 80 4.47 -8.44 -5.03
N ALA A 81 3.94 -8.90 -3.88
CA ALA A 81 2.50 -9.10 -3.72
C ALA A 81 1.71 -7.79 -3.94
N ALA A 82 2.33 -6.62 -3.74
CA ALA A 82 1.73 -5.34 -4.07
C ALA A 82 1.50 -5.15 -5.58
N ALA A 83 2.38 -5.68 -6.44
CA ALA A 83 2.18 -5.67 -7.89
C ALA A 83 1.01 -6.58 -8.30
N GLU A 84 0.89 -7.76 -7.67
CA GLU A 84 -0.24 -8.65 -7.90
C GLU A 84 -1.57 -7.98 -7.52
N ALA A 85 -1.61 -7.30 -6.38
CA ALA A 85 -2.78 -6.55 -5.94
C ALA A 85 -3.10 -5.38 -6.89
N ALA A 86 -2.09 -4.64 -7.36
CA ALA A 86 -2.27 -3.57 -8.32
C ALA A 86 -2.82 -4.09 -9.66
N ASN A 87 -2.26 -5.18 -10.19
CA ASN A 87 -2.72 -5.83 -11.41
C ASN A 87 -4.16 -6.34 -11.28
N ALA A 88 -4.51 -6.96 -10.15
CA ALA A 88 -5.88 -7.38 -9.87
C ALA A 88 -6.84 -6.18 -9.79
N ALA A 89 -6.44 -5.10 -9.12
CA ALA A 89 -7.24 -3.88 -9.05
C ALA A 89 -7.51 -3.29 -10.44
N THR A 90 -6.47 -3.15 -11.27
CA THR A 90 -6.60 -2.68 -12.66
C THR A 90 -7.53 -3.59 -13.47
N ALA A 91 -7.36 -4.91 -13.39
CA ALA A 91 -8.19 -5.86 -14.12
C ALA A 91 -9.68 -5.80 -13.70
N LEU A 92 -9.96 -5.41 -12.45
CA LEU A 92 -11.31 -5.20 -11.92
C LEU A 92 -11.87 -3.80 -12.21
N GLY A 93 -11.14 -2.95 -12.95
CA GLY A 93 -11.54 -1.57 -13.24
C GLY A 93 -11.27 -0.57 -12.11
N GLY A 94 -10.53 -0.97 -11.09
CA GLY A 94 -10.05 -0.10 -10.02
C GLY A 94 -8.85 0.76 -10.44
N ARG A 95 -8.48 1.71 -9.58
CA ARG A 95 -7.35 2.62 -9.80
C ARG A 95 -6.31 2.43 -8.69
N PRO A 96 -5.25 1.62 -8.89
CA PRO A 96 -4.27 1.36 -7.86
C PRO A 96 -3.38 2.59 -7.59
N ILE A 97 -3.23 2.93 -6.32
CA ILE A 97 -2.24 3.91 -5.84
C ILE A 97 -1.16 3.15 -5.06
N LEU A 98 0.09 3.28 -5.50
CA LEU A 98 1.23 2.73 -4.79
C LEU A 98 1.72 3.73 -3.74
N ALA A 99 1.67 3.33 -2.47
CA ALA A 99 2.41 4.01 -1.41
C ALA A 99 3.91 3.77 -1.63
N VAL A 100 4.61 4.81 -2.09
CA VAL A 100 6.04 4.74 -2.42
C VAL A 100 6.83 4.46 -1.14
N ARG A 101 7.57 3.34 -1.11
CA ARG A 101 8.47 3.06 0.00
C ARG A 101 9.75 3.85 -0.22
N ALA A 102 10.04 4.77 0.69
CA ALA A 102 11.30 5.49 0.72
C ALA A 102 11.88 5.51 2.14
N SER A 103 13.20 5.61 2.25
CA SER A 103 13.88 5.72 3.52
C SER A 103 15.15 6.53 3.36
N GLU A 104 15.47 7.45 4.26
CA GLU A 104 16.78 8.13 4.26
C GLU A 104 17.74 7.53 5.30
N ALA A 105 17.16 6.82 6.29
CA ALA A 105 17.83 6.27 7.45
C ALA A 105 18.15 4.76 7.34
N ASP A 106 17.81 4.09 6.24
CA ASP A 106 18.21 2.68 6.02
C ASP A 106 19.74 2.57 5.86
N SER A 107 20.36 1.71 6.67
CA SER A 107 21.82 1.50 6.64
C SER A 107 22.32 0.85 5.35
N ARG A 108 21.41 0.22 4.58
CA ARG A 108 21.74 -0.44 3.31
C ARG A 108 21.54 0.56 2.17
N GLU A 109 22.62 0.87 1.46
CA GLU A 109 22.63 1.89 0.39
C GLU A 109 21.48 1.73 -0.64
N ARG A 110 21.17 0.50 -1.07
CA ARG A 110 20.08 0.20 -2.02
C ARG A 110 18.65 0.48 -1.49
N HIS A 111 18.53 0.86 -0.22
CA HIS A 111 17.28 1.21 0.44
C HIS A 111 17.23 2.68 0.84
N ARG A 112 18.30 3.47 0.57
CA ARG A 112 18.30 4.92 0.75
C ARG A 112 17.61 5.62 -0.42
N GLY A 113 16.82 6.65 -0.13
CA GLY A 113 15.88 7.24 -1.08
C GLY A 113 14.70 6.32 -1.37
N VAL A 114 14.16 6.40 -2.59
CA VAL A 114 13.07 5.50 -3.01
C VAL A 114 13.60 4.06 -3.17
N SER A 115 12.94 3.12 -2.50
CA SER A 115 13.39 1.74 -2.38
C SER A 115 13.34 0.99 -3.72
N HIS A 116 14.32 0.09 -3.92
CA HIS A 116 14.28 -0.87 -5.02
C HIS A 116 13.03 -1.78 -5.01
N HIS A 117 12.39 -1.99 -3.85
CA HIS A 117 11.12 -2.73 -3.79
C HIS A 117 10.01 -2.01 -4.56
N THR A 118 9.94 -0.67 -4.45
CA THR A 118 9.00 0.13 -5.23
C THR A 118 9.28 -0.02 -6.73
N ARG A 119 10.56 0.02 -7.11
CA ARG A 119 10.95 -0.19 -8.52
C ARG A 119 10.54 -1.58 -9.03
N ALA A 120 10.71 -2.62 -8.22
CA ALA A 120 10.33 -3.99 -8.59
C ALA A 120 8.81 -4.14 -8.73
N VAL A 121 8.04 -3.53 -7.83
CA VAL A 121 6.57 -3.51 -7.92
C VAL A 121 6.09 -2.82 -9.20
N LEU A 122 6.63 -1.63 -9.50
CA LEU A 122 6.29 -0.91 -10.73
C LEU A 122 6.68 -1.68 -11.99
N ALA A 123 7.84 -2.33 -12.01
CA ALA A 123 8.29 -3.11 -13.16
C ALA A 123 7.40 -4.34 -13.46
N LEU A 124 6.69 -4.87 -12.46
CA LEU A 124 5.73 -5.97 -12.61
C LEU A 124 4.26 -5.51 -12.67
N SER A 125 4.02 -4.21 -12.58
CA SER A 125 2.68 -3.65 -12.75
C SER A 125 2.36 -3.53 -14.24
N LEU A 126 1.30 -4.19 -14.68
CA LEU A 126 0.89 -4.26 -16.08
C LEU A 126 -0.02 -3.09 -16.49
N GLY A 127 -0.73 -2.51 -15.52
CA GLY A 127 -1.59 -1.34 -15.74
C GLY A 127 -1.00 -0.05 -15.18
N ASP A 128 -1.75 1.03 -15.35
CA ASP A 128 -1.39 2.33 -14.80
C ASP A 128 -1.51 2.31 -13.27
N VAL A 129 -0.35 2.31 -12.61
CA VAL A 129 -0.23 2.44 -11.15
C VAL A 129 0.20 3.86 -10.84
N VAL A 130 -0.63 4.56 -10.07
CA VAL A 130 -0.33 5.94 -9.67
C VAL A 130 0.59 5.93 -8.46
N CYS A 131 1.67 6.70 -8.52
CA CYS A 131 2.56 6.92 -7.37
C CYS A 131 2.33 8.31 -6.80
N ALA A 132 1.87 8.39 -5.55
CA ALA A 132 1.84 9.66 -4.83
C ALA A 132 3.22 9.95 -4.21
N TRP A 133 3.68 11.19 -4.31
CA TRP A 133 4.97 11.60 -3.77
C TRP A 133 4.89 12.97 -3.08
N PRO A 134 5.60 13.20 -1.95
CA PRO A 134 5.62 14.52 -1.31
C PRO A 134 6.18 15.61 -2.22
N VAL A 135 5.47 16.72 -2.37
CA VAL A 135 5.96 17.92 -3.06
C VAL A 135 7.33 18.33 -2.50
N GLY A 136 8.30 18.57 -3.38
CA GLY A 136 9.65 19.04 -3.02
C GLY A 136 10.58 17.97 -2.45
N ALA A 137 10.13 16.73 -2.23
CA ALA A 137 11.01 15.65 -1.80
C ALA A 137 11.83 15.10 -2.98
N PRO A 138 13.14 14.82 -2.80
CA PRO A 138 13.97 14.26 -3.86
C PRO A 138 13.44 12.92 -4.38
N ALA A 139 13.20 12.82 -5.69
CA ALA A 139 12.80 11.59 -6.35
C ALA A 139 13.86 11.13 -7.37
N PRO A 140 14.09 9.82 -7.53
CA PRO A 140 14.97 9.33 -8.57
C PRO A 140 14.34 9.51 -9.96
N HIS A 141 15.17 9.66 -10.99
CA HIS A 141 14.72 9.89 -12.37
C HIS A 141 13.75 8.81 -12.89
N TRP A 142 13.84 7.58 -12.40
CA TRP A 142 12.99 6.47 -12.84
C TRP A 142 11.58 6.53 -12.25
N LEU A 143 11.35 7.34 -11.20
CA LEU A 143 10.03 7.68 -10.67
C LEU A 143 9.53 9.01 -11.27
N ALA A 144 9.66 9.14 -12.60
CA ALA A 144 9.25 10.34 -13.32
C ALA A 144 7.72 10.52 -13.35
N SER A 145 6.98 9.42 -13.56
CA SER A 145 5.52 9.42 -13.47
C SER A 145 5.11 9.31 -12.01
N ARG A 146 4.68 10.44 -11.44
CA ARG A 146 4.19 10.56 -10.06
C ARG A 146 3.27 11.75 -9.93
N ASP A 147 2.32 11.65 -9.01
CA ASP A 147 1.48 12.76 -8.58
C ASP A 147 2.15 13.39 -7.34
N GLU A 148 2.55 14.65 -7.47
CA GLU A 148 3.07 15.39 -6.33
C GLU A 148 1.92 15.89 -5.45
N VAL A 149 1.96 15.54 -4.17
CA VAL A 149 0.91 15.87 -3.20
C VAL A 149 1.54 16.53 -1.97
N ASP A 150 0.97 17.64 -1.53
CA ASP A 150 1.52 18.50 -0.46
C ASP A 150 1.67 17.80 0.90
N ALA A 151 2.80 17.25 1.33
CA ALA A 151 2.81 16.51 2.60
C ALA A 151 2.57 17.35 3.89
N SER A 152 2.22 18.64 3.83
CA SER A 152 1.99 19.47 5.02
C SER A 152 1.02 18.85 6.03
N GLY A 153 1.35 19.00 7.33
CA GLY A 153 0.53 18.51 8.44
C GLY A 153 0.52 16.98 8.65
N TRP A 154 1.36 16.22 7.94
CA TRP A 154 1.36 14.76 8.06
C TRP A 154 1.75 14.29 9.47
N GLN A 155 2.69 14.98 10.14
CA GLN A 155 3.13 14.61 11.48
C GLN A 155 1.99 14.72 12.47
N GLU A 156 1.28 15.85 12.49
CA GLU A 156 0.15 16.09 13.39
C GLU A 156 -1.00 15.13 13.08
N ALA A 157 -1.32 14.93 11.80
CA ALA A 157 -2.38 14.03 11.37
C ALA A 157 -2.12 12.56 11.74
N CYS A 158 -0.85 12.15 11.78
CA CYS A 158 -0.47 10.77 12.06
C CYS A 158 0.11 10.54 13.47
N ALA A 159 0.28 11.58 14.30
CA ALA A 159 0.92 11.51 15.62
C ALA A 159 0.30 10.46 16.56
N GLY A 160 -1.00 10.24 16.44
CA GLY A 160 -1.71 9.24 17.23
C GLY A 160 -1.52 7.80 16.76
N LEU A 161 -1.03 7.54 15.54
CA LEU A 161 -0.98 6.20 14.95
C LEU A 161 0.23 5.38 15.45
N PRO A 162 0.17 4.03 15.43
CA PRO A 162 1.29 3.17 15.81
C PRO A 162 2.37 3.15 14.71
N LEU A 163 3.06 4.29 14.54
CA LEU A 163 4.03 4.51 13.47
C LEU A 163 5.39 3.89 13.81
N ASP A 164 5.69 2.75 13.19
CA ASP A 164 7.01 2.12 13.20
C ASP A 164 7.31 1.51 11.83
N HIS A 165 8.56 1.64 11.38
CA HIS A 165 9.08 0.85 10.28
C HIS A 165 10.49 0.37 10.60
N MET A 166 10.65 -0.93 10.80
CA MET A 166 11.96 -1.55 11.08
C MET A 166 12.65 -0.93 12.31
N GLY A 167 11.88 -0.63 13.36
CA GLY A 167 12.38 -0.01 14.59
C GLY A 167 12.69 1.47 14.48
N ARG A 168 12.20 2.14 13.42
CA ARG A 168 12.33 3.59 13.21
C ARG A 168 10.98 4.25 13.24
N GLY A 169 10.90 5.36 13.96
CA GLY A 169 9.70 6.20 14.05
C GLY A 169 9.75 7.41 13.10
N PRO A 170 8.70 8.25 13.16
CA PRO A 170 8.58 9.47 12.34
C PRO A 170 9.76 10.45 12.42
N GLY A 171 10.42 10.51 13.58
CA GLY A 171 11.60 11.36 13.78
C GLY A 171 12.87 10.80 13.13
N ASP A 172 12.95 9.47 12.97
CA ASP A 172 14.12 8.80 12.40
C ASP A 172 14.06 8.73 10.87
N ASP A 173 12.86 8.53 10.31
CA ASP A 173 12.67 8.27 8.87
C ASP A 173 11.41 8.97 8.32
N PRO A 174 11.34 10.31 8.35
CA PRO A 174 10.12 11.06 8.07
C PRO A 174 9.56 10.83 6.66
N VAL A 175 10.43 10.65 5.66
CA VAL A 175 10.01 10.45 4.26
C VAL A 175 9.19 9.16 4.08
N PHE A 176 9.47 8.11 4.87
CA PHE A 176 8.72 6.85 4.83
C PHE A 176 7.24 7.09 5.14
N PHE A 177 6.99 7.83 6.22
CA PHE A 177 5.64 8.11 6.70
C PHE A 177 4.94 9.17 5.85
N ALA A 178 5.65 10.22 5.44
CA ALA A 178 5.13 11.24 4.54
C ALA A 178 4.68 10.64 3.19
N ALA A 179 5.47 9.71 2.62
CA ALA A 179 5.13 9.03 1.37
C ALA A 179 3.86 8.16 1.49
N ALA A 180 3.67 7.47 2.62
CA ALA A 180 2.45 6.72 2.90
C ALA A 180 1.23 7.66 3.10
N TYR A 181 1.43 8.77 3.82
CA TYR A 181 0.39 9.79 4.05
C TYR A 181 -0.14 10.38 2.75
N VAL A 182 0.75 10.79 1.83
CA VAL A 182 0.33 11.38 0.55
C VAL A 182 -0.43 10.41 -0.33
N ALA A 183 -0.12 9.11 -0.30
CA ALA A 183 -0.88 8.08 -0.99
C ALA A 183 -2.31 7.96 -0.45
N GLY A 184 -2.46 7.96 0.89
CA GLY A 184 -3.77 7.97 1.53
C GLY A 184 -4.59 9.22 1.20
N ARG A 185 -3.94 10.39 1.15
CA ARG A 185 -4.63 11.64 0.80
C ARG A 185 -5.03 11.70 -0.68
N LEU A 186 -4.19 11.20 -1.59
CA LEU A 186 -4.56 11.07 -3.00
C LEU A 186 -5.78 10.14 -3.16
N ALA A 187 -5.78 8.98 -2.49
CA ALA A 187 -6.92 8.07 -2.48
C ALA A 187 -8.20 8.78 -1.99
N ARG A 188 -8.11 9.54 -0.89
CA ARG A 188 -9.23 10.33 -0.36
C ARG A 188 -9.76 11.35 -1.37
N SER A 189 -8.89 11.99 -2.16
CA SER A 189 -9.30 12.96 -3.19
C SER A 189 -10.14 12.33 -4.29
N TRP A 190 -9.91 11.05 -4.61
CA TRP A 190 -10.68 10.33 -5.62
C TRP A 190 -12.03 9.84 -5.11
N ILE A 191 -12.12 9.48 -3.83
CA ILE A 191 -13.39 9.08 -3.19
C ILE A 191 -14.35 10.27 -3.09
N GLY A 192 -13.84 11.46 -2.80
CA GLY A 192 -14.64 12.67 -2.62
C GLY A 192 -15.02 13.41 -3.91
N GLY A 193 -14.52 12.98 -5.08
CA GLY A 193 -14.62 13.72 -6.34
C GLY A 193 -15.41 13.00 -7.44
N GLY A 194 -16.44 12.22 -7.08
CA GLY A 194 -17.17 11.33 -7.98
C GLY A 194 -17.40 11.84 -9.41
N GLU A 195 -16.54 11.42 -10.33
CA GLU A 195 -16.94 11.12 -11.71
C GLU A 195 -17.18 9.62 -11.78
N ALA A 196 -18.40 9.24 -12.18
CA ALA A 196 -18.78 7.87 -12.41
C ALA A 196 -17.81 7.25 -13.44
N ALA A 197 -17.26 6.08 -13.11
CA ALA A 197 -16.45 5.31 -14.05
C ALA A 197 -17.26 5.08 -15.34
N PRO A 198 -16.65 5.22 -16.54
CA PRO A 198 -17.35 4.93 -17.78
C PRO A 198 -17.74 3.44 -17.79
N GLU A 199 -19.01 3.15 -18.10
CA GLU A 199 -19.52 1.79 -18.23
C GLU A 199 -18.62 0.97 -19.17
N SER A 200 -17.88 0.02 -18.61
CA SER A 200 -17.21 -0.97 -19.43
C SER A 200 -18.28 -1.88 -20.04
N LYS A 201 -18.38 -1.86 -21.37
CA LYS A 201 -19.22 -2.80 -22.13
C LYS A 201 -18.80 -4.22 -21.74
N ARG A 202 -19.68 -4.92 -21.02
CA ARG A 202 -19.57 -6.37 -20.85
C ARG A 202 -19.61 -7.01 -22.23
N ALA A 203 -18.54 -7.69 -22.61
CA ALA A 203 -18.57 -8.63 -23.72
C ALA A 203 -19.49 -9.79 -23.32
N SER A 204 -20.55 -9.97 -24.10
CA SER A 204 -21.43 -11.13 -24.15
C SER A 204 -20.69 -12.40 -24.55
#